data_AF-A0A9P2YKU7-F1
#
_entry.id   AF-A0A9P2YKU7-F1
#
_cell.length_a   1.000
_cell.length_b   1.000
_cell.length_c   1.000
_cell.angle_alpha   90.00
_cell.angle_beta   90.00
_cell.angle_gamma   90.00
#
_symmetry.space_group_name_H-M   'P 1'
#
loop_
_entity.id
_entity.type
_entity.pdbx_description
1 polymer ?
#
loop_
_entity_poly.entity_id
_entity_poly.type
_entity_poly.pdbx_seq_one_letter_code
_entity_poly.pdbx_strand_id
1 'polypeptide(L)'
;MIKRPVLFNDFFSKPQLDLPPVQRLGEFIENFLLVNNDFNQRQSGKSTVIFIDEIDSILGLKFDVSDFFALIRSFYNQRAIQPQFQELTFAFFGATTPSALITDPQKTPFNIGNAIELASFKEHEAQPLLYGLTEKVSNLQTMLKQVLSWTGGQPFLTQKLCQLMRDSEQPIPSNQEEQWLANLVAEKIIQDWEMQDQPEHLKTIQDRLLQSPNRPQLLTLYRQILHQEAIQIDNNPYLPELFLSGLVVKRHGKMDVHNRIYQTIFNNHWLERLLS
;
A
#
# COMPACT_ATOMS: atom_id res chain seq x y z
N MET A 1 -36.57 -10.30 23.64
CA MET A 1 -36.13 -11.70 23.49
C MET A 1 -34.63 -11.74 23.74
N ILE A 2 -34.15 -12.57 24.67
CA ILE A 2 -32.71 -12.76 24.88
C ILE A 2 -32.25 -13.77 23.81
N LYS A 3 -31.48 -13.30 22.81
CA LYS A 3 -30.83 -14.20 21.85
C LYS A 3 -29.82 -15.06 22.62
N ARG A 4 -29.88 -16.38 22.47
CA ARG A 4 -28.85 -17.28 23.03
C ARG A 4 -27.52 -17.03 22.30
N PRO A 5 -26.36 -17.12 22.99
CA PRO A 5 -25.09 -17.17 22.31
C PRO A 5 -25.06 -18.39 21.39
N VAL A 6 -24.70 -18.16 20.13
CA VAL A 6 -24.46 -19.20 19.13
C VAL A 6 -22.95 -19.40 19.09
N LEU A 7 -22.44 -20.63 18.97
CA LEU A 7 -21.01 -20.85 18.80
C LEU A 7 -20.59 -20.51 17.37
N PHE A 8 -19.35 -20.05 17.17
CA PHE A 8 -18.85 -19.64 15.84
C PHE A 8 -19.00 -20.74 14.78
N ASN A 9 -18.66 -21.98 15.13
CA ASN A 9 -18.81 -23.13 14.23
C ASN A 9 -20.27 -23.47 13.96
N ASP A 10 -21.15 -23.29 14.96
CA ASP A 10 -22.58 -23.60 14.84
C ASP A 10 -23.28 -22.62 13.90
N PHE A 11 -22.92 -21.33 13.95
CA PHE A 11 -23.44 -20.29 13.05
C PHE A 11 -23.22 -20.67 11.58
N PHE A 12 -22.01 -21.09 11.22
CA PHE A 12 -21.69 -21.53 9.86
C PHE A 12 -22.13 -22.97 9.53
N SER A 13 -22.74 -23.69 10.48
CA SER A 13 -23.14 -25.08 10.28
C SER A 13 -24.55 -25.22 9.66
N LYS A 14 -24.56 -25.41 8.33
CA LYS A 14 -25.66 -25.94 7.49
C LYS A 14 -26.81 -25.01 7.06
N PRO A 15 -27.87 -24.64 7.82
CA PRO A 15 -29.05 -23.96 7.24
C PRO A 15 -28.79 -22.65 6.48
N GLN A 16 -27.66 -22.00 6.73
CA GLN A 16 -27.25 -20.79 6.01
C GLN A 16 -26.53 -21.05 4.69
N LEU A 17 -26.32 -22.30 4.26
CA LEU A 17 -25.62 -22.61 3.01
C LEU A 17 -26.38 -22.20 1.74
N ASP A 18 -27.71 -22.04 1.83
CA ASP A 18 -28.57 -21.61 0.72
C ASP A 18 -28.56 -20.09 0.50
N LEU A 19 -28.00 -19.31 1.44
CA LEU A 19 -27.90 -17.86 1.32
C LEU A 19 -26.67 -17.44 0.49
N PRO A 20 -26.79 -16.43 -0.40
CA PRO A 20 -25.64 -15.82 -1.06
C PRO A 20 -24.55 -15.37 -0.07
N PRO A 21 -23.25 -15.44 -0.43
CA PRO A 21 -22.15 -15.12 0.49
C PRO A 21 -22.27 -13.76 1.20
N VAL A 22 -22.74 -12.73 0.50
CA VAL A 22 -22.97 -11.39 1.07
C VAL A 22 -24.07 -11.41 2.14
N GLN A 23 -25.16 -12.15 1.94
CA GLN A 23 -26.23 -12.26 2.93
C GLN A 23 -25.75 -13.02 4.18
N ARG A 24 -24.94 -14.08 4.01
CA ARG A 24 -24.31 -14.80 5.11
C ARG A 24 -23.36 -13.92 5.93
N LEU A 25 -22.57 -13.07 5.26
CA LEU A 25 -21.72 -12.07 5.92
C LEU A 25 -22.57 -11.02 6.66
N GLY A 26 -23.69 -10.61 6.07
CA GLY A 26 -24.69 -9.75 6.69
C GLY A 26 -25.21 -10.31 8.00
N GLU A 27 -25.81 -11.51 7.95
CA GLU A 27 -26.32 -12.18 9.15
C GLU A 27 -25.23 -12.42 10.20
N PHE A 28 -24.00 -12.77 9.77
CA PHE A 28 -22.87 -12.98 10.69
C PHE A 28 -22.54 -11.69 11.46
N ILE A 29 -22.50 -10.55 10.79
CA ILE A 29 -22.18 -9.29 11.45
C ILE A 29 -23.33 -8.86 12.38
N GLU A 30 -24.57 -8.86 11.87
CA GLU A 30 -25.73 -8.34 12.60
C GLU A 30 -26.20 -9.25 13.76
N ASN A 31 -26.22 -10.57 13.55
CA ASN A 31 -26.83 -11.51 14.51
C ASN A 31 -25.81 -12.22 15.40
N PHE A 32 -24.53 -12.20 15.03
CA PHE A 32 -23.47 -12.88 15.76
C PHE A 32 -22.40 -11.90 16.25
N LEU A 33 -21.69 -11.18 15.38
CA LEU A 33 -20.55 -10.34 15.77
C LEU A 33 -20.95 -9.17 16.71
N LEU A 34 -22.07 -8.49 16.41
CA LEU A 34 -22.57 -7.37 17.22
C LEU A 34 -23.37 -7.80 18.46
N VAL A 35 -23.75 -9.07 18.56
CA VAL A 35 -24.65 -9.58 19.62
C VAL A 35 -23.96 -10.54 20.59
N ASN A 36 -22.95 -11.28 20.15
CA ASN A 36 -22.36 -12.36 20.94
C ASN A 36 -21.29 -11.85 21.92
N ASN A 37 -21.45 -12.22 23.20
CA ASN A 37 -20.55 -11.83 24.28
C ASN A 37 -19.20 -12.54 24.26
N ASP A 38 -19.03 -13.62 23.48
CA ASP A 38 -17.74 -14.31 23.34
C ASP A 38 -16.68 -13.44 22.66
N PHE A 39 -17.08 -12.59 21.69
CA PHE A 39 -16.25 -11.55 21.09
C PHE A 39 -16.28 -10.25 21.90
N ASN A 40 -17.23 -10.15 22.84
CA ASN A 40 -17.49 -8.98 23.65
C ASN A 40 -17.28 -9.29 25.15
N GLN A 41 -16.05 -9.63 25.54
CA GLN A 41 -15.51 -9.32 26.89
C GLN A 41 -15.37 -7.79 27.08
N ARG A 42 -16.38 -7.03 26.64
CA ARG A 42 -16.38 -5.58 26.54
C ARG A 42 -17.10 -5.02 27.74
N GLN A 43 -16.37 -4.22 28.49
CA GLN A 43 -16.98 -3.07 29.17
C GLN A 43 -17.70 -2.24 28.10
N SER A 44 -18.90 -1.75 28.43
CA SER A 44 -19.76 -0.97 27.54
C SER A 44 -19.01 0.18 26.85
N GLY A 45 -19.24 0.38 25.55
CA GLY A 45 -18.65 1.48 24.77
C GLY A 45 -17.32 1.18 24.07
N LYS A 46 -17.04 -0.08 23.71
CA LYS A 46 -15.85 -0.45 22.90
C LYS A 46 -16.23 -0.83 21.48
N SER A 47 -15.73 -0.09 20.49
CA SER A 47 -15.96 -0.33 19.06
C SER A 47 -15.39 -1.67 18.56
N THR A 48 -16.13 -2.32 17.66
CA THR A 48 -15.62 -3.36 16.75
C THR A 48 -14.95 -2.69 15.57
N VAL A 49 -13.72 -3.07 15.24
CA VAL A 49 -13.07 -2.66 13.99
C VAL A 49 -12.72 -3.88 13.17
N ILE A 50 -13.18 -3.93 11.92
CA ILE A 50 -12.87 -4.97 10.95
C ILE A 50 -11.81 -4.42 9.99
N PHE A 51 -10.65 -5.05 9.99
CA PHE A 51 -9.57 -4.75 9.05
C PHE A 51 -9.65 -5.72 7.87
N ILE A 52 -9.56 -5.18 6.66
CA ILE A 52 -9.45 -5.95 5.43
C ILE A 52 -8.19 -5.45 4.73
N ASP A 53 -7.13 -6.25 4.85
CA ASP A 53 -5.86 -5.99 4.18
C ASP A 53 -5.90 -6.49 2.73
N GLU A 54 -4.97 -6.00 1.91
CA GLU A 54 -4.86 -6.32 0.48
C GLU A 54 -6.20 -6.22 -0.29
N ILE A 55 -7.00 -5.16 -0.04
CA ILE A 55 -8.31 -4.95 -0.68
C ILE A 55 -8.20 -4.86 -2.22
N ASP A 56 -7.03 -4.54 -2.76
CA ASP A 56 -6.73 -4.58 -4.19
C ASP A 56 -6.79 -5.99 -4.81
N SER A 57 -6.67 -7.05 -4.00
CA SER A 57 -6.86 -8.44 -4.43
C SER A 57 -8.24 -8.69 -5.07
N ILE A 58 -9.26 -7.91 -4.70
CA ILE A 58 -10.62 -8.08 -5.25
C ILE A 58 -10.70 -7.76 -6.75
N LEU A 59 -9.75 -6.99 -7.29
CA LEU A 59 -9.67 -6.65 -8.71
C LEU A 59 -9.39 -7.89 -9.59
N GLY A 60 -8.80 -8.95 -9.01
CA GLY A 60 -8.57 -10.22 -9.68
C GLY A 60 -9.73 -11.22 -9.59
N LEU A 61 -10.81 -10.88 -8.88
CA LEU A 61 -11.94 -11.80 -8.68
C LEU A 61 -12.83 -11.88 -9.92
N LYS A 62 -13.28 -13.10 -10.23
CA LYS A 62 -14.11 -13.39 -11.41
C LYS A 62 -15.62 -13.25 -11.16
N PHE A 63 -16.00 -12.46 -10.16
CA PHE A 63 -17.40 -12.20 -9.78
C PHE A 63 -17.56 -10.76 -9.28
N ASP A 64 -18.77 -10.19 -9.38
CA ASP A 64 -19.01 -8.82 -8.93
C ASP A 64 -18.99 -8.71 -7.40
N VAL A 65 -18.24 -7.72 -6.91
CA VAL A 65 -18.09 -7.39 -5.49
C VAL A 65 -18.93 -6.17 -5.08
N SER A 66 -19.75 -5.61 -5.98
CA SER A 66 -20.54 -4.41 -5.67
C SER A 66 -21.53 -4.63 -4.51
N ASP A 67 -22.08 -5.83 -4.36
CA ASP A 67 -22.97 -6.20 -3.25
C ASP A 67 -22.24 -6.25 -1.89
N PHE A 68 -20.97 -6.63 -1.86
CA PHE A 68 -20.14 -6.61 -0.64
C PHE A 68 -19.95 -5.17 -0.15
N PHE A 69 -19.65 -4.22 -1.05
CA PHE A 69 -19.57 -2.81 -0.68
C PHE A 69 -20.94 -2.20 -0.34
N ALA A 70 -22.02 -2.65 -0.99
CA ALA A 70 -23.38 -2.25 -0.65
C ALA A 70 -23.78 -2.70 0.77
N LEU A 71 -23.37 -3.90 1.20
CA LEU A 71 -23.56 -4.39 2.56
C LEU A 71 -22.84 -3.50 3.58
N ILE A 72 -21.56 -3.16 3.35
CA ILE A 72 -20.80 -2.30 4.28
C ILE A 72 -21.42 -0.89 4.36
N ARG A 73 -21.91 -0.36 3.23
CA ARG A 73 -22.69 0.89 3.21
C ARG A 73 -24.00 0.77 3.99
N SER A 74 -24.67 -0.39 3.96
CA SER A 74 -25.91 -0.61 4.71
C SER A 74 -25.67 -0.48 6.22
N PHE A 75 -24.61 -1.09 6.74
CA PHE A 75 -24.21 -0.96 8.15
C PHE A 75 -23.92 0.50 8.54
N TYR A 76 -23.22 1.25 7.69
CA TYR A 76 -23.00 2.68 7.91
C TYR A 76 -24.32 3.46 7.99
N ASN A 77 -25.28 3.18 7.10
CA ASN A 77 -26.59 3.83 7.12
C ASN A 77 -27.41 3.45 8.36
N GLN A 78 -27.33 2.19 8.82
CA GLN A 78 -28.02 1.71 10.03
C GLN A 78 -27.59 2.45 11.31
N ARG A 79 -26.42 3.10 11.33
CA ARG A 79 -25.94 3.97 12.44
C ARG A 79 -26.93 5.06 12.87
N ALA A 80 -27.78 5.52 11.95
CA ALA A 80 -28.79 6.54 12.22
C ALA A 80 -30.02 6.02 12.99
N ILE A 81 -30.24 4.70 13.01
CA ILE A 81 -31.44 4.06 13.56
C ILE A 81 -31.08 3.12 14.73
N GLN A 82 -29.92 2.45 14.65
CA GLN A 82 -29.50 1.40 15.57
C GLN A 82 -28.09 1.71 16.12
N PRO A 83 -27.97 2.15 17.39
CA PRO A 83 -26.69 2.59 17.98
C PRO A 83 -25.56 1.57 17.91
N GLN A 84 -25.86 0.27 17.93
CA GLN A 84 -24.89 -0.82 17.83
C GLN A 84 -24.00 -0.74 16.56
N PHE A 85 -24.47 -0.12 15.47
CA PHE A 85 -23.66 0.07 14.25
C PHE A 85 -22.70 1.25 14.33
N GLN A 86 -22.88 2.17 15.28
CA GLN A 86 -21.92 3.24 15.54
C GLN A 86 -20.62 2.68 16.13
N GLU A 87 -20.71 1.55 16.83
CA GLU A 87 -19.57 0.78 17.32
C GLU A 87 -18.88 -0.04 16.21
N LEU A 88 -19.45 -0.20 15.01
CA LEU A 88 -18.87 -1.01 13.93
C LEU A 88 -18.14 -0.15 12.90
N THR A 89 -16.81 -0.29 12.80
CA THR A 89 -15.98 0.39 11.79
C THR A 89 -15.28 -0.63 10.88
N PHE A 90 -15.14 -0.29 9.60
CA PHE A 90 -14.31 -1.00 8.63
C PHE A 90 -13.11 -0.14 8.28
N ALA A 91 -11.93 -0.75 8.16
CA ALA A 91 -10.77 -0.14 7.50
C ALA A 91 -10.28 -1.08 6.40
N PHE A 92 -10.08 -0.51 5.21
CA PHE A 92 -9.55 -1.20 4.05
C PHE A 92 -8.12 -0.73 3.83
N PHE A 93 -7.20 -1.67 3.67
CA PHE A 93 -5.79 -1.43 3.36
C PHE A 93 -5.47 -2.11 2.04
N GLY A 94 -4.61 -1.51 1.23
CA GLY A 94 -4.21 -2.06 -0.06
C GLY A 94 -3.66 -1.00 -1.00
N ALA A 95 -2.98 -1.44 -2.04
CA ALA A 95 -2.45 -0.58 -3.08
C ALA A 95 -3.53 -0.37 -4.15
N THR A 96 -4.50 0.52 -3.93
CA THR A 96 -5.56 0.83 -4.89
C THR A 96 -6.28 2.14 -4.59
N THR A 97 -6.90 2.75 -5.60
CA THR A 97 -7.78 3.90 -5.42
C THR A 97 -9.22 3.44 -5.18
N PRO A 98 -10.03 4.17 -4.39
CA PRO A 98 -11.45 3.85 -4.23
C PRO A 98 -12.21 3.76 -5.57
N SER A 99 -11.81 4.53 -6.58
CA SER A 99 -12.40 4.47 -7.93
C SER A 99 -12.12 3.16 -8.66
N ALA A 100 -10.98 2.51 -8.46
CA ALA A 100 -10.67 1.23 -9.07
C ALA A 100 -11.49 0.08 -8.47
N LEU A 101 -11.93 0.21 -7.21
CA LEU A 101 -12.79 -0.76 -6.52
C LEU A 101 -14.29 -0.61 -6.84
N ILE A 102 -14.68 0.39 -7.64
CA ILE A 102 -16.08 0.62 -8.05
C ILE A 102 -16.32 0.01 -9.43
N THR A 103 -17.14 -1.04 -9.49
CA THR A 103 -17.59 -1.66 -10.76
C THR A 103 -18.73 -0.89 -11.46
N ASP A 104 -19.55 -0.15 -10.70
CA ASP A 104 -20.65 0.69 -11.20
C ASP A 104 -20.46 2.14 -10.73
N PRO A 105 -20.08 3.09 -11.61
CA PRO A 105 -19.86 4.48 -11.24
C PRO A 105 -21.05 5.21 -10.60
N GLN A 106 -22.29 4.71 -10.76
CA GLN A 106 -23.47 5.26 -10.08
C GLN A 106 -23.54 4.84 -8.60
N LYS A 107 -22.91 3.72 -8.24
CA LYS A 107 -22.73 3.29 -6.86
C LYS A 107 -21.50 4.00 -6.27
N THR A 108 -21.71 4.76 -5.20
CA THR A 108 -20.65 5.54 -4.53
C THR A 108 -20.32 5.00 -3.13
N PRO A 109 -19.95 3.71 -2.97
CA PRO A 109 -19.84 3.07 -1.65
C PRO A 109 -18.84 3.76 -0.72
N PHE A 110 -17.78 4.35 -1.26
CA PHE A 110 -16.71 4.99 -0.49
C PHE A 110 -16.97 6.47 -0.12
N ASN A 111 -18.06 7.11 -0.56
CA ASN A 111 -18.33 8.53 -0.22
C ASN A 111 -18.71 8.77 1.26
N ILE A 112 -18.80 7.69 2.04
CA ILE A 112 -18.98 7.67 3.51
C ILE A 112 -17.69 7.33 4.25
N GLY A 113 -16.60 7.03 3.54
CA GLY A 113 -15.31 6.64 4.10
C GLY A 113 -14.34 7.83 4.22
N ASN A 114 -13.38 7.71 5.14
CA ASN A 114 -12.26 8.63 5.24
C ASN A 114 -11.02 8.01 4.57
N ALA A 115 -10.56 8.59 3.47
CA ALA A 115 -9.34 8.15 2.80
C ALA A 115 -8.10 8.59 3.60
N ILE A 116 -7.15 7.67 3.80
CA ILE A 116 -5.86 7.93 4.44
C ILE A 116 -4.77 7.52 3.44
N GLU A 117 -4.12 8.52 2.83
CA GLU A 117 -3.02 8.29 1.90
C GLU A 117 -1.70 8.14 2.69
N LEU A 118 -1.03 7.00 2.53
CA LEU A 118 0.28 6.76 3.12
C LEU A 118 1.38 7.29 2.20
N ALA A 119 1.76 8.55 2.44
CA ALA A 119 2.84 9.22 1.72
C ALA A 119 4.24 8.71 2.15
N SER A 120 5.22 8.92 1.28
CA SER A 120 6.64 8.71 1.57
C SER A 120 7.12 9.61 2.70
N PHE A 121 8.06 9.12 3.53
CA PHE A 121 8.54 9.81 4.72
C PHE A 121 9.13 11.19 4.42
N LYS A 122 8.67 12.18 5.18
CA LYS A 122 9.29 13.50 5.32
C LYS A 122 10.46 13.41 6.30
N GLU A 123 11.34 14.41 6.26
CA GLU A 123 12.52 14.50 7.13
C GLU A 123 12.20 14.31 8.62
N HIS A 124 11.14 14.94 9.14
CA HIS A 124 10.73 14.81 10.53
C HIS A 124 10.10 13.44 10.87
N GLU A 125 9.47 12.77 9.90
CA GLU A 125 8.87 11.44 10.08
C GLU A 125 9.96 10.35 10.12
N ALA A 126 11.06 10.56 9.38
CA ALA A 126 12.21 9.64 9.32
C ALA A 126 13.25 9.84 10.46
N GLN A 127 13.12 10.88 11.30
CA GLN A 127 14.06 11.15 12.40
C GLN A 127 14.35 9.95 13.34
N PRO A 128 13.38 9.08 13.69
CA PRO A 128 13.66 7.91 14.54
C PRO A 128 14.70 6.93 13.97
N LEU A 129 14.93 6.92 12.65
CA LEU A 129 15.96 6.08 12.03
C LEU A 129 17.39 6.51 12.42
N LEU A 130 17.57 7.77 12.84
CA LEU A 130 18.88 8.32 13.22
C LEU A 130 19.44 7.69 14.50
N TYR A 131 18.61 7.21 15.41
CA TYR A 131 19.07 6.55 16.64
C TYR A 131 19.99 5.36 16.31
N GLY A 132 19.65 4.57 15.29
CA GLY A 132 20.47 3.44 14.83
C GLY A 132 21.78 3.82 14.13
N LEU A 133 22.01 5.09 13.84
CA LEU A 133 23.18 5.60 13.11
C LEU A 133 24.12 6.47 13.98
N THR A 134 23.76 6.70 15.25
CA THR A 134 24.43 7.68 16.13
C THR A 134 25.92 7.41 16.33
N GLU A 135 26.34 6.14 16.33
CA GLU A 135 27.75 5.74 16.49
C GLU A 135 28.52 5.68 15.14
N LYS A 136 27.83 5.79 14.01
CA LYS A 136 28.40 5.64 12.66
C LYS A 136 28.60 6.97 11.94
N VAL A 137 27.78 7.98 12.24
CA VAL A 137 27.66 9.23 11.49
C VAL A 137 27.90 10.44 12.40
N SER A 138 28.83 11.33 12.02
CA SER A 138 29.10 12.58 12.74
C SER A 138 27.99 13.63 12.56
N ASN A 139 27.41 13.76 11.36
CA ASN A 139 26.29 14.66 11.08
C ASN A 139 25.03 13.92 10.63
N LEU A 140 24.25 13.46 11.62
CA LEU A 140 23.02 12.69 11.42
C LEU A 140 21.98 13.40 10.54
N GLN A 141 21.79 14.71 10.70
CA GLN A 141 20.75 15.45 9.97
C GLN A 141 21.11 15.62 8.48
N THR A 142 22.37 15.92 8.16
CA THR A 142 22.84 15.93 6.77
C THR A 142 22.71 14.54 6.15
N MET A 143 23.08 13.49 6.89
CA MET A 143 22.96 12.12 6.41
C MET A 143 21.51 11.71 6.14
N LEU A 144 20.55 12.09 6.99
CA LEU A 144 19.12 11.80 6.75
C LEU A 144 18.65 12.40 5.41
N LYS A 145 19.04 13.64 5.12
CA LYS A 145 18.72 14.31 3.86
C LYS A 145 19.31 13.58 2.65
N GLN A 146 20.51 13.03 2.78
CA GLN A 146 21.13 12.24 1.72
C GLN A 146 20.46 10.86 1.54
N VAL A 147 20.08 10.18 2.62
CA VAL A 147 19.27 8.94 2.55
C VAL A 147 17.93 9.23 1.85
N LEU A 148 17.24 10.31 2.22
CA LEU A 148 15.95 10.71 1.63
C LEU A 148 16.09 11.18 0.17
N SER A 149 17.21 11.78 -0.23
CA SER A 149 17.47 12.18 -1.63
C SER A 149 17.63 10.96 -2.56
N TRP A 150 18.20 9.86 -2.04
CA TRP A 150 18.29 8.58 -2.77
C TRP A 150 16.97 7.81 -2.80
N THR A 151 16.30 7.70 -1.66
CA THR A 151 15.14 6.80 -1.44
C THR A 151 13.78 7.46 -1.72
N GLY A 152 13.74 8.79 -1.85
CA GLY A 152 12.52 9.58 -1.98
C GLY A 152 11.59 9.48 -0.76
N GLY A 153 12.13 9.06 0.39
CA GLY A 153 11.34 8.75 1.59
C GLY A 153 10.55 7.44 1.52
N GLN A 154 10.74 6.60 0.49
CA GLN A 154 10.00 5.35 0.38
C GLN A 154 10.32 4.46 1.61
N PRO A 155 9.33 4.03 2.41
CA PRO A 155 9.60 3.53 3.77
C PRO A 155 10.53 2.31 3.85
N PHE A 156 10.42 1.38 2.90
CA PHE A 156 11.24 0.18 2.86
C PHE A 156 12.70 0.50 2.50
N LEU A 157 12.94 1.23 1.40
CA LEU A 157 14.28 1.62 0.96
C LEU A 157 14.97 2.54 1.97
N THR A 158 14.23 3.43 2.61
CA THR A 158 14.77 4.32 3.67
C THR A 158 15.30 3.47 4.83
N GLN A 159 14.54 2.47 5.28
CA GLN A 159 14.97 1.53 6.31
C GLN A 159 16.10 0.61 5.85
N LYS A 160 16.03 0.03 4.64
CA LYS A 160 17.06 -0.85 4.05
C LYS A 160 18.39 -0.12 3.91
N LEU A 161 18.39 1.15 3.48
CA LEU A 161 19.60 1.96 3.37
C LEU A 161 20.17 2.31 4.75
N CYS A 162 19.35 2.74 5.72
CA CYS A 162 19.81 2.96 7.10
C CYS A 162 20.37 1.67 7.73
N GLN A 163 19.80 0.50 7.44
CA GLN A 163 20.29 -0.79 7.91
C GLN A 163 21.66 -1.13 7.29
N LEU A 164 21.82 -0.99 5.98
CA LEU A 164 23.12 -1.16 5.28
C LEU A 164 24.21 -0.24 5.84
N MET A 165 23.86 1.00 6.20
CA MET A 165 24.79 1.96 6.81
C MET A 165 25.14 1.61 8.27
N ARG A 166 24.24 0.97 9.01
CA ARG A 166 24.54 0.49 10.37
C ARG A 166 25.47 -0.71 10.33
N ASP A 167 25.23 -1.62 9.40
CA ASP A 167 25.95 -2.88 9.27
C ASP A 167 27.31 -2.74 8.54
N SER A 168 27.60 -1.59 7.93
CA SER A 168 28.90 -1.35 7.28
C SER A 168 30.04 -1.34 8.31
N GLU A 169 31.06 -2.17 8.11
CA GLU A 169 32.19 -2.32 9.04
C GLU A 169 33.00 -1.02 9.19
N GLN A 170 33.20 -0.30 8.08
CA GLN A 170 33.98 0.94 8.05
C GLN A 170 33.20 2.11 8.71
N PRO A 171 33.88 2.99 9.48
CA PRO A 171 33.28 4.22 9.96
C PRO A 171 33.01 5.17 8.78
N ILE A 172 31.97 5.99 8.87
CA ILE A 172 31.60 6.89 7.79
C ILE A 172 32.52 8.13 7.84
N PRO A 173 33.30 8.41 6.79
CA PRO A 173 34.27 9.49 6.80
C PRO A 173 33.60 10.87 6.87
N SER A 174 34.02 11.69 7.83
CA SER A 174 33.46 13.04 8.00
C SER A 174 33.84 13.97 6.85
N ASN A 175 32.89 14.77 6.38
CA ASN A 175 32.94 15.59 5.16
C ASN A 175 33.02 14.79 3.84
N GLN A 176 32.79 13.48 3.87
CA GLN A 176 32.70 12.61 2.68
C GLN A 176 31.44 11.72 2.72
N GLU A 177 30.47 12.04 3.58
CA GLU A 177 29.25 11.28 3.84
C GLU A 177 28.44 11.04 2.57
N GLU A 178 28.32 12.05 1.70
CA GLU A 178 27.58 11.96 0.44
C GLU A 178 28.23 11.00 -0.56
N GLN A 179 29.55 11.09 -0.76
CA GLN A 179 30.28 10.21 -1.67
C GLN A 179 30.32 8.77 -1.13
N TRP A 180 30.48 8.61 0.18
CA TRP A 180 30.44 7.31 0.83
C TRP A 180 29.06 6.66 0.69
N LEU A 181 27.97 7.42 0.91
CA LEU A 181 26.61 6.91 0.73
C LEU A 181 26.33 6.57 -0.75
N ALA A 182 26.78 7.41 -1.69
CA ALA A 182 26.64 7.13 -3.12
C ALA A 182 27.36 5.83 -3.52
N ASN A 183 28.56 5.58 -2.98
CA ASN A 183 29.30 4.34 -3.17
C ASN A 183 28.55 3.15 -2.56
N LEU A 184 28.03 3.27 -1.34
CA LEU A 184 27.25 2.20 -0.68
C LEU A 184 25.99 1.85 -1.47
N VAL A 185 25.24 2.84 -1.97
CA VAL A 185 24.05 2.63 -2.80
C VAL A 185 24.42 2.01 -4.14
N ALA A 186 25.52 2.45 -4.76
CA ALA A 186 26.02 1.87 -6.01
C ALA A 186 26.40 0.39 -5.81
N GLU A 187 27.19 0.07 -4.79
CA GLU A 187 27.71 -1.28 -4.54
C GLU A 187 26.64 -2.25 -4.02
N LYS A 188 25.75 -1.82 -3.11
CA LYS A 188 24.83 -2.71 -2.38
C LYS A 188 23.37 -2.71 -2.88
N ILE A 189 23.02 -1.82 -3.81
CA ILE A 189 21.63 -1.69 -4.29
C ILE A 189 21.54 -1.61 -5.82
N ILE A 190 22.43 -0.89 -6.50
CA ILE A 190 22.31 -0.63 -7.95
C ILE A 190 23.09 -1.66 -8.79
N GLN A 191 24.34 -1.93 -8.43
CA GLN A 191 25.15 -2.94 -9.12
C GLN A 191 24.53 -4.33 -8.89
N ASP A 192 24.37 -5.11 -9.96
CA ASP A 192 23.87 -6.49 -9.89
C ASP A 192 22.58 -6.62 -9.04
N TRP A 193 21.69 -5.61 -9.13
CA TRP A 193 20.54 -5.46 -8.26
C TRP A 193 19.61 -6.68 -8.29
N GLU A 194 19.50 -7.38 -9.42
CA GLU A 194 18.73 -8.62 -9.56
C GLU A 194 19.24 -9.74 -8.63
N MET A 195 20.52 -9.71 -8.24
CA MET A 195 21.12 -10.64 -7.27
C MET A 195 21.09 -10.10 -5.83
N GLN A 196 21.15 -8.78 -5.65
CA GLN A 196 21.24 -8.13 -4.33
C GLN A 196 19.90 -7.72 -3.71
N ASP A 197 18.79 -7.81 -4.42
CA ASP A 197 17.47 -7.43 -3.93
C ASP A 197 16.89 -8.43 -2.92
N GLN A 198 17.47 -8.45 -1.71
CA GLN A 198 16.99 -9.22 -0.57
C GLN A 198 16.83 -8.33 0.68
N PRO A 199 15.72 -8.41 1.43
CA PRO A 199 14.44 -8.95 0.96
C PRO A 199 13.99 -8.23 -0.34
N GLU A 200 13.17 -8.93 -1.14
CA GLU A 200 12.74 -8.47 -2.46
C GLU A 200 11.86 -7.23 -2.40
N HIS A 201 12.07 -6.33 -3.35
CA HIS A 201 11.36 -5.06 -3.48
C HIS A 201 11.45 -4.52 -4.91
N LEU A 202 12.68 -4.37 -5.43
CA LEU A 202 12.92 -3.96 -6.81
C LEU A 202 12.40 -5.01 -7.81
N LYS A 203 12.58 -6.30 -7.51
CA LYS A 203 12.02 -7.40 -8.31
C LYS A 203 10.51 -7.36 -8.34
N THR A 204 9.88 -7.14 -7.19
CA THR A 204 8.41 -7.03 -7.08
C THR A 204 7.87 -5.89 -7.94
N ILE A 205 8.60 -4.77 -8.05
CA ILE A 205 8.27 -3.67 -8.98
C ILE A 205 8.42 -4.12 -10.44
N GLN A 206 9.55 -4.75 -10.81
CA GLN A 206 9.78 -5.27 -12.16
C GLN A 206 8.73 -6.30 -12.57
N ASP A 207 8.51 -7.33 -11.76
CA ASP A 207 7.58 -8.42 -12.04
C ASP A 207 6.15 -7.93 -12.21
N ARG A 208 5.70 -6.98 -11.36
CA ARG A 208 4.37 -6.37 -11.49
C ARG A 208 4.18 -5.68 -12.85
N LEU A 209 5.24 -5.09 -13.43
CA LEU A 209 5.19 -4.50 -14.78
C LEU A 209 5.33 -5.55 -15.90
N LEU A 210 6.18 -6.57 -15.71
CA LEU A 210 6.50 -7.56 -16.74
C LEU A 210 5.47 -8.69 -16.89
N GLN A 211 4.76 -9.01 -15.81
CA GLN A 211 3.71 -10.03 -15.76
C GLN A 211 2.31 -9.44 -16.03
N SER A 212 2.17 -8.11 -16.06
CA SER A 212 0.92 -7.44 -16.43
C SER A 212 0.51 -7.74 -17.87
N PRO A 213 -0.79 -7.99 -18.15
CA PRO A 213 -1.31 -8.06 -19.52
C PRO A 213 -1.17 -6.72 -20.27
N ASN A 214 -1.04 -5.60 -19.54
CA ASN A 214 -0.87 -4.25 -20.08
C ASN A 214 0.61 -3.83 -20.21
N ARG A 215 1.56 -4.78 -20.09
CA ARG A 215 3.02 -4.50 -20.11
C ARG A 215 3.45 -3.50 -21.20
N PRO A 216 3.08 -3.62 -22.49
CA PRO A 216 3.52 -2.66 -23.52
C PRO A 216 3.10 -1.22 -23.21
N GLN A 217 1.88 -1.04 -22.71
CA GLN A 217 1.31 0.26 -22.35
C GLN A 217 1.96 0.82 -21.07
N LEU A 218 2.19 -0.03 -20.06
CA LEU A 218 2.89 0.35 -18.84
C LEU A 218 4.33 0.80 -19.10
N LEU A 219 5.09 0.02 -19.89
CA LEU A 219 6.48 0.37 -20.25
C LEU A 219 6.53 1.63 -21.12
N THR A 220 5.59 1.81 -22.04
CA THR A 220 5.48 3.04 -22.84
C THR A 220 5.19 4.24 -21.93
N LEU A 221 4.20 4.14 -21.05
CA LEU A 221 3.81 5.21 -20.13
C LEU A 221 4.93 5.55 -19.14
N TYR A 222 5.64 4.54 -18.62
CA TYR A 222 6.82 4.76 -17.78
C TYR A 222 7.96 5.47 -18.53
N ARG A 223 8.22 5.10 -19.80
CA ARG A 223 9.18 5.82 -20.66
C ARG A 223 8.82 7.31 -20.78
N GLN A 224 7.54 7.64 -20.99
CA GLN A 224 7.09 9.04 -21.06
C GLN A 224 7.35 9.79 -19.75
N ILE A 225 7.11 9.16 -18.59
CA ILE A 225 7.40 9.74 -17.27
C ILE A 225 8.91 9.94 -17.07
N LEU A 226 9.72 8.96 -17.46
CA LEU A 226 11.17 9.00 -17.35
C LEU A 226 11.81 10.13 -18.18
N HIS A 227 11.23 10.44 -19.34
CA HIS A 227 11.62 11.58 -20.20
C HIS A 227 10.90 12.91 -19.86
N GLN A 228 10.05 12.95 -18.83
CA GLN A 228 9.23 14.12 -18.45
C GLN A 228 8.32 14.64 -19.58
N GLU A 229 7.82 13.74 -20.43
CA GLU A 229 6.87 14.08 -21.49
C GLU A 229 5.51 14.54 -20.92
N ALA A 230 4.76 15.30 -21.72
CA ALA A 230 3.40 15.70 -21.37
C ALA A 230 2.43 14.52 -21.51
N ILE A 231 1.97 13.98 -20.38
CA ILE A 231 1.03 12.86 -20.30
C ILE A 231 -0.36 13.40 -19.95
N GLN A 232 -1.39 12.91 -20.65
CA GLN A 232 -2.77 13.11 -20.21
C GLN A 232 -3.02 12.25 -18.96
N ILE A 233 -3.01 12.90 -17.79
CA ILE A 233 -3.21 12.25 -16.50
C ILE A 233 -4.67 11.82 -16.33
N ASP A 234 -5.59 12.64 -16.81
CA ASP A 234 -7.02 12.37 -16.71
C ASP A 234 -7.42 11.31 -17.75
N ASN A 235 -8.18 10.31 -17.29
CA ASN A 235 -8.73 9.20 -18.09
C ASN A 235 -7.72 8.19 -18.71
N ASN A 236 -6.44 8.18 -18.33
CA ASN A 236 -5.53 7.11 -18.74
C ASN A 236 -5.78 5.82 -17.92
N PRO A 237 -6.24 4.71 -18.53
CA PRO A 237 -6.62 3.51 -17.79
C PRO A 237 -5.45 2.73 -17.19
N TYR A 238 -4.22 2.99 -17.65
CA TYR A 238 -3.01 2.29 -17.19
C TYR A 238 -2.28 3.03 -16.06
N LEU A 239 -2.61 4.31 -15.81
CA LEU A 239 -2.00 5.08 -14.72
C LEU A 239 -2.26 4.48 -13.34
N PRO A 240 -3.48 4.01 -12.97
CA PRO A 240 -3.71 3.36 -11.69
C PRO A 240 -2.76 2.18 -11.48
N GLU A 241 -2.68 1.25 -12.44
CA GLU A 241 -1.81 0.08 -12.40
C GLU A 241 -0.31 0.46 -12.27
N LEU A 242 0.13 1.48 -13.02
CA LEU A 242 1.49 1.99 -12.90
C LEU A 242 1.76 2.63 -11.52
N PHE A 243 0.79 3.31 -10.91
CA PHE A 243 0.90 3.75 -9.51
C PHE A 243 0.97 2.57 -8.54
N LEU A 244 0.23 1.49 -8.78
CA LEU A 244 0.26 0.30 -7.91
C LEU A 244 1.63 -0.40 -7.95
N SER A 245 2.43 -0.16 -8.98
CA SER A 245 3.83 -0.61 -8.99
C SER A 245 4.72 0.15 -8.00
N GLY A 246 4.30 1.31 -7.50
CA GLY A 246 5.10 2.18 -6.65
C GLY A 246 6.32 2.81 -7.34
N LEU A 247 6.56 2.50 -8.63
CA LEU A 247 7.67 3.03 -9.43
C LEU A 247 7.54 4.54 -9.70
N VAL A 248 6.31 5.03 -9.79
CA VAL A 248 5.98 6.44 -10.09
C VAL A 248 5.13 7.06 -9.00
N VAL A 249 5.21 8.38 -8.85
CA VAL A 249 4.44 9.16 -7.87
C VAL A 249 3.94 10.46 -8.48
N LYS A 250 2.88 11.02 -7.91
CA LYS A 250 2.35 12.33 -8.29
C LYS A 250 2.95 13.41 -7.37
N ARG A 251 3.74 14.33 -7.93
CA ARG A 251 4.32 15.47 -7.20
C ARG A 251 3.95 16.78 -7.88
N HIS A 252 3.38 17.71 -7.11
CA HIS A 252 2.99 19.05 -7.60
C HIS A 252 2.14 19.02 -8.89
N GLY A 253 1.27 18.01 -9.04
CA GLY A 253 0.42 17.82 -10.22
C GLY A 253 1.08 17.12 -11.41
N LYS A 254 2.39 16.80 -11.35
CA LYS A 254 3.13 16.04 -12.37
C LYS A 254 3.37 14.60 -11.93
N MET A 255 3.70 13.73 -12.88
CA MET A 255 4.18 12.37 -12.61
C MET A 255 5.71 12.36 -12.68
N ASP A 256 6.35 11.74 -11.69
CA ASP A 256 7.79 11.50 -11.65
C ASP A 256 8.07 10.03 -11.30
N VAL A 257 9.28 9.56 -11.61
CA VAL A 257 9.83 8.35 -10.97
C VAL A 257 9.96 8.59 -9.46
N HIS A 258 9.55 7.62 -8.64
CA HIS A 258 9.42 7.78 -7.18
C HIS A 258 10.71 8.31 -6.54
N ASN A 259 11.85 7.71 -6.86
CA ASN A 259 13.13 8.05 -6.27
C ASN A 259 14.31 7.79 -7.21
N ARG A 260 15.49 8.25 -6.80
CA ARG A 260 16.74 8.19 -7.57
C ARG A 260 17.24 6.76 -7.77
N ILE A 261 17.07 5.87 -6.78
CA ILE A 261 17.44 4.46 -6.91
C ILE A 261 16.66 3.80 -8.06
N TYR A 262 15.33 3.94 -8.04
CA TYR A 262 14.46 3.43 -9.11
C TYR A 262 14.82 4.02 -10.48
N GLN A 263 15.02 5.34 -10.55
CA GLN A 263 15.38 6.00 -11.82
C GLN A 263 16.73 5.53 -12.37
N THR A 264 17.67 5.15 -11.48
CA THR A 264 18.99 4.65 -11.88
C THR A 264 18.93 3.19 -12.35
N ILE A 265 18.06 2.37 -11.74
CA ILE A 265 17.90 0.94 -12.06
C ILE A 265 16.98 0.75 -13.27
N PHE A 266 15.75 1.26 -13.19
CA PHE A 266 14.73 1.20 -14.25
C PHE A 266 14.94 2.36 -15.24
N ASN A 267 16.14 2.45 -15.81
CA ASN A 267 16.56 3.51 -16.72
C ASN A 267 16.22 3.18 -18.20
N ASN A 268 16.64 4.03 -19.14
CA ASN A 268 16.42 3.82 -20.58
C ASN A 268 17.03 2.52 -21.11
N HIS A 269 18.22 2.13 -20.64
CA HIS A 269 18.85 0.87 -21.06
C HIS A 269 18.08 -0.36 -20.52
N TRP A 270 17.49 -0.28 -19.32
CA TRP A 270 16.57 -1.31 -18.82
C TRP A 270 15.29 -1.38 -19.67
N LEU A 271 14.72 -0.24 -20.08
CA LEU A 271 13.58 -0.18 -20.98
C LEU A 271 13.89 -0.74 -22.38
N GLU A 272 15.03 -0.37 -22.96
CA GLU A 272 15.46 -0.83 -24.29
C GLU A 272 15.59 -2.35 -24.34
N ARG A 273 16.18 -2.97 -23.30
CA ARG A 273 16.28 -4.44 -23.15
C ARG A 273 14.93 -5.18 -23.05
N LEU A 274 13.83 -4.46 -22.82
CA LEU A 274 12.48 -5.01 -22.66
C LEU A 274 11.54 -4.65 -23.83
N LEU A 275 11.95 -3.69 -24.66
CA LEU A 275 11.21 -3.22 -25.84
C LEU A 275 11.85 -3.70 -27.17
N SER A 276 13.04 -4.31 -27.11
CA SER A 276 13.72 -5.05 -28.18
C SER A 276 13.17 -6.46 -28.37
#